data_AF-A0A377KLF4-F1
#
_entry.id   AF-A0A377KLF4-F1
#
_cell.length_a   1.000
_cell.length_b   1.000
_cell.length_c   1.000
_cell.angle_alpha   90.00
_cell.angle_beta   90.00
_cell.angle_gamma   90.00
#
_symmetry.space_group_name_H-M   'P 1'
#
loop_
_entity.id
_entity.type
_entity.pdbx_description
1 polymer ?
#
loop_
_entity_poly.entity_id
_entity_poly.type
_entity_poly.pdbx_seq_one_letter_code
_entity_poly.pdbx_strand_id
1 'polypeptide(L)'
;MENIDNYVFLTREGKQYNYILAERAIIKIGNQCLIRKSIRVSTHSFGHYFAQNLVMNGTDVFRIQKLLGDASIKTTEIYLRS
;
A
#
# COMPACT_ATOMS: atom_id res chain seq x y z
N MET A 1 -29.02 -1.99 -10.02
CA MET A 1 -28.20 -2.20 -8.81
C MET A 1 -26.83 -2.60 -9.31
N GLU A 2 -25.78 -1.84 -8.98
CA GLU A 2 -24.41 -2.19 -9.41
C GLU A 2 -24.09 -3.62 -8.95
N ASN A 3 -23.53 -4.44 -9.84
CA ASN A 3 -23.26 -5.84 -9.51
C ASN A 3 -22.09 -5.92 -8.51
N ILE A 4 -22.43 -6.16 -7.25
CA ILE A 4 -21.50 -6.25 -6.12
C ILE A 4 -20.59 -7.48 -6.18
N ASP A 5 -20.99 -8.52 -6.93
CA ASP A 5 -20.26 -9.80 -7.02
C ASP A 5 -18.88 -9.63 -7.69
N ASN A 6 -18.67 -8.49 -8.36
CA ASN A 6 -17.40 -8.15 -9.01
C ASN A 6 -16.35 -7.55 -8.05
N TYR A 7 -16.70 -7.27 -6.79
CA TYR A 7 -15.79 -6.61 -5.84
C TYR A 7 -15.36 -7.55 -4.71
N VAL A 8 -14.04 -7.65 -4.51
CA VAL A 8 -13.44 -8.44 -3.42
C VAL A 8 -13.68 -7.79 -2.04
N PHE A 9 -13.74 -6.45 -2.00
CA PHE A 9 -13.88 -5.68 -0.76
C PHE A 9 -15.17 -4.87 -0.77
N LEU A 10 -15.98 -5.04 0.27
CA LEU A 10 -17.26 -4.37 0.45
C LEU A 10 -17.33 -3.61 1.78
N THR A 11 -18.16 -2.57 1.84
CA THR A 11 -18.55 -1.93 3.09
C THR A 11 -19.56 -2.79 3.85
N ARG A 12 -19.87 -2.42 5.10
CA ARG A 12 -20.86 -3.13 5.91
C ARG A 12 -22.27 -3.09 5.30
N GLU A 13 -22.55 -2.08 4.49
CA GLU A 13 -23.80 -1.88 3.75
C GLU A 13 -23.79 -2.57 2.38
N GLY A 14 -22.75 -3.36 2.05
CA GLY A 14 -22.64 -4.08 0.78
C GLY A 14 -22.25 -3.20 -0.42
N LYS A 15 -21.66 -2.03 -0.20
CA LYS A 15 -21.17 -1.14 -1.28
C LYS A 15 -19.70 -1.41 -1.58
N GLN A 16 -19.21 -1.00 -2.75
CA GLN A 16 -17.78 -1.10 -3.08
C GLN A 16 -16.91 -0.39 -2.03
N TYR A 17 -15.89 -1.09 -1.54
CA TYR A 17 -14.87 -0.50 -0.66
C TYR A 17 -13.81 0.23 -1.51
N ASN A 18 -13.64 1.53 -1.29
CA ASN A 18 -12.73 2.36 -2.10
C ASN A 18 -11.42 2.71 -1.35
N TYR A 19 -10.47 3.27 -2.09
CA TYR A 19 -9.14 3.61 -1.58
C TYR A 19 -9.15 4.64 -0.44
N ILE A 20 -10.14 5.55 -0.40
CA ILE A 20 -10.28 6.55 0.67
C ILE A 20 -10.63 5.87 1.99
N LEU A 21 -11.48 4.85 1.95
CA LEU A 21 -11.82 4.06 3.13
C LEU A 21 -10.60 3.28 3.64
N ALA A 22 -9.80 2.70 2.73
CA ALA A 22 -8.56 2.02 3.08
C ALA A 22 -7.56 2.98 3.75
N GLU A 23 -7.35 4.16 3.17
CA GLU A 23 -6.45 5.19 3.70
C GLU A 23 -6.86 5.62 5.11
N ARG A 24 -8.16 5.89 5.32
CA ARG A 24 -8.70 6.25 6.63
C ARG A 24 -8.54 5.13 7.67
N ALA A 25 -8.78 3.88 7.28
CA ALA A 25 -8.62 2.74 8.15
C ALA A 25 -7.16 2.59 8.60
N ILE A 26 -6.21 2.68 7.68
CA ILE A 26 -4.78 2.62 7.95
C ILE A 26 -4.32 3.74 8.89
N ILE A 27 -4.73 4.99 8.65
CA ILE A 27 -4.41 6.12 9.53
C ILE A 27 -4.96 5.88 10.95
N LYS A 28 -6.21 5.42 11.05
CA LYS A 28 -6.85 5.10 12.33
C LYS A 28 -6.07 4.03 13.11
N ILE A 29 -5.67 2.96 12.44
CA ILE A 29 -4.86 1.89 13.03
C ILE A 29 -3.49 2.43 13.46
N GLY A 30 -2.82 3.23 12.63
CA GLY A 30 -1.53 3.82 12.97
C GLY A 30 -1.56 4.70 14.23
N ASN A 31 -2.64 5.48 14.41
CA ASN A 31 -2.86 6.27 15.62
C ASN A 31 -3.02 5.41 16.88
N GLN A 32 -3.56 4.19 16.74
CA GLN A 32 -3.72 3.24 17.85
C GLN A 32 -2.41 2.51 18.18
N CYS A 33 -1.54 2.31 17.19
CA CYS A 33 -0.26 1.62 17.36
C CYS A 33 0.86 2.49 17.93
N LEU A 34 0.59 3.73 18.36
CA LEU A 34 1.56 4.67 18.92
C LEU A 34 2.80 4.90 18.02
N ILE A 35 2.58 4.96 16.71
CA ILE A 35 3.65 5.21 15.73
C ILE A 35 4.24 6.61 15.96
N ARG A 36 5.57 6.75 15.78
CA ARG A 36 6.26 8.05 15.90
C ARG A 36 5.61 9.07 14.98
N LYS A 37 5.33 10.27 15.50
CA LYS A 37 4.68 11.37 14.74
C LYS A 37 5.44 11.80 13.47
N SER A 38 6.74 11.55 13.41
CA SER A 38 7.56 11.83 12.21
C SER A 38 7.33 10.84 11.07
N ILE A 39 6.73 9.68 11.34
CA ILE A 39 6.46 8.65 10.34
C ILE A 39 5.07 8.92 9.74
N ARG A 40 5.04 9.12 8.42
CA ARG A 40 3.78 9.21 7.68
C ARG A 40 3.13 7.83 7.61
N VAL A 41 1.91 7.70 8.12
CA VAL A 41 1.09 6.50 7.99
C VAL A 41 0.08 6.69 6.86
N SER A 42 0.26 5.95 5.77
CA SER A 42 -0.67 5.89 4.63
C SER A 42 -0.64 4.50 4.00
N THR A 43 -1.60 4.21 3.13
CA THR A 43 -1.60 3.00 2.29
C THR A 43 -0.31 2.89 1.47
N HIS A 44 0.17 4.01 0.91
CA HIS A 44 1.42 4.05 0.16
C HIS A 44 2.65 3.71 1.02
N SER A 45 2.68 4.07 2.31
CA SER A 45 3.80 3.75 3.20
C SER A 45 4.09 2.23 3.26
N PHE A 46 3.07 1.38 3.11
CA PHE A 46 3.28 -0.07 3.04
C PHE A 46 4.00 -0.50 1.75
N GLY A 47 3.69 0.12 0.61
CA GLY A 47 4.39 -0.15 -0.65
C GLY A 47 5.87 0.24 -0.57
N HIS A 48 6.18 1.40 0.03
CA HIS A 48 7.55 1.83 0.30
C HIS A 48 8.29 0.84 1.19
N TYR A 49 7.71 0.48 2.32
CA TYR A 49 8.29 -0.49 3.23
C TYR A 49 8.50 -1.85 2.57
N PHE A 50 7.54 -2.33 1.77
CA PHE A 50 7.65 -3.60 1.05
C PHE A 50 8.84 -3.60 0.08
N ALA A 51 8.98 -2.55 -0.74
CA ALA A 51 10.10 -2.44 -1.67
C ALA A 51 11.46 -2.34 -0.94
N GLN A 52 11.55 -1.50 0.09
CA GLN A 52 12.78 -1.36 0.90
C GLN A 52 13.14 -2.67 1.57
N ASN A 53 12.17 -3.36 2.17
CA ASN A 53 12.39 -4.65 2.83
C ASN A 53 12.87 -5.71 1.82
N LEU A 54 12.34 -5.75 0.60
CA LEU A 54 12.83 -6.66 -0.43
C LEU A 54 14.27 -6.36 -0.84
N VAL A 55 14.63 -5.09 -1.00
CA VAL A 55 16.03 -4.69 -1.29
C VAL A 55 16.96 -5.07 -0.14
N MET A 56 16.58 -4.80 1.10
CA MET A 56 17.38 -5.16 2.28
C MET A 56 17.61 -6.68 2.38
N ASN A 57 16.65 -7.48 1.92
CA ASN A 57 16.77 -8.94 1.85
C ASN A 57 17.48 -9.44 0.58
N GLY A 58 18.13 -8.56 -0.19
CA GLY A 58 18.93 -8.92 -1.37
C GLY A 58 18.09 -9.26 -2.61
N THR A 59 16.83 -8.85 -2.65
CA THR A 59 15.98 -9.05 -3.83
C THR A 59 16.39 -8.09 -4.94
N ASP A 60 16.62 -8.64 -6.13
CA ASP A 60 16.95 -7.88 -7.33
C ASP A 60 15.83 -6.89 -7.72
N VAL A 61 16.21 -5.68 -8.13
CA VAL A 61 15.28 -4.56 -8.41
C VAL A 61 14.30 -4.90 -9.54
N PHE A 62 14.71 -5.70 -10.53
CA PHE A 62 13.80 -6.15 -11.60
C PHE A 62 12.71 -7.09 -11.07
N ARG A 63 13.02 -7.91 -10.07
CA ARG A 63 12.02 -8.74 -9.39
C ARG A 63 11.06 -7.88 -8.59
N ILE A 64 11.57 -6.89 -7.87
CA ILE A 64 10.75 -5.95 -7.09
C ILE A 64 9.78 -5.19 -8.00
N GLN A 65 10.28 -4.67 -9.13
CA GLN A 65 9.47 -3.98 -10.13
C GLN A 65 8.32 -4.85 -10.66
N LYS A 66 8.57 -6.13 -10.93
CA LYS A 66 7.53 -7.09 -11.33
C LYS A 66 6.51 -7.38 -10.23
N LEU A 67 6.95 -7.46 -8.97
CA LEU A 67 6.07 -7.69 -7.82
C LEU A 67 5.16 -6.49 -7.53
N LEU A 68 5.66 -5.27 -7.73
CA LEU A 68 4.88 -4.04 -7.58
C LEU A 68 3.98 -3.74 -8.78
N GLY A 69 4.27 -4.32 -9.94
CA GLY A 69 3.53 -4.05 -11.18
C GLY A 69 3.83 -2.66 -11.75
N ASP A 70 4.97 -2.07 -11.39
CA ASP A 70 5.35 -0.74 -11.87
C ASP A 70 5.68 -0.78 -13.37
N ALA A 71 5.19 0.23 -14.11
CA ALA A 71 5.46 0.35 -15.54
C ALA A 71 6.94 0.66 -15.86
N SER A 72 7.72 1.15 -14.90
CA SER A 72 9.13 1.48 -15.08
C SER A 72 9.94 1.27 -13.80
N ILE A 73 11.23 0.96 -13.98
CA ILE A 73 12.20 0.85 -12.87
C ILE A 73 12.32 2.16 -12.10
N LYS A 74 12.15 3.30 -12.78
CA LYS A 74 12.19 4.63 -12.15
C LYS A 74 11.10 4.79 -11.09
N THR A 75 9.94 4.19 -11.29
CA THR A 75 8.86 4.17 -10.28
C THR A 75 9.28 3.33 -9.08
N THR A 76 9.89 2.17 -9.32
CA THR A 76 10.42 1.29 -8.27
C THR A 76 11.51 1.99 -7.44
N GLU A 77 12.38 2.79 -8.08
CA GLU A 77 13.42 3.58 -7.39
C GLU A 77 12.85 4.61 -6.41
N ILE A 78 11.66 5.19 -6.69
CA ILE A 78 11.02 6.14 -5.77
C ILE A 78 10.76 5.47 -4.42
N TYR A 79 10.34 4.19 -4.43
CA TYR A 79 10.10 3.45 -3.19
C TYR A 79 11.37 3.20 -2.36
N LEU A 80 12.55 3.22 -3.00
CA LEU A 80 13.82 3.00 -2.32
C LEU A 80 14.38 4.27 -1.67
N ARG A 81 13.98 5.45 -2.16
CA ARG A 81 14.47 6.77 -1.70
C ARG A 81 13.61 7.41 -0.61
N SER A 82 12.63 6.68 -0.06
CA SER A 82 11.59 7.18 0.85
C SER A 82 11.94 7.06 2.32
#